data_AF-A0A840BTA1-F1
#
_entry.id   AF-A0A840BTA1-F1
#
_cell.length_a   1.000
_cell.length_b   1.000
_cell.length_c   1.000
_cell.angle_alpha   90.00
_cell.angle_beta   90.00
_cell.angle_gamma   90.00
#
_symmetry.space_group_name_H-M   'P 1'
#
loop_
_entity.id
_entity.type
_entity.pdbx_description
1 polymer ?
#
loop_
_entity_poly.entity_id
_entity_poly.type
_entity_poly.pdbx_seq_one_letter_code
_entity_poly.pdbx_strand_id
1 'polypeptide(L)'
;MDQGVFAAVRRFPDRRQSIEELALRDEGFRSICADLAEAERALRLWESSTSANKEERCTEYRTLVACLVDELRAAIDAASNGPAL
;
A
#
# COMPACT_ATOMS: atom_id res chain seq x y z
N MET A 1 8.05 -13.15 3.66
CA MET A 1 7.42 -12.08 2.87
C MET A 1 7.50 -10.81 3.68
N ASP A 2 7.99 -9.71 3.10
CA ASP A 2 8.10 -8.42 3.80
C ASP A 2 6.71 -7.88 4.20
N GLN A 3 6.64 -7.10 5.29
CA GLN A 3 5.38 -6.57 5.82
C GLN A 3 4.66 -5.65 4.83
N GLY A 4 5.41 -4.91 4.00
CA GLY A 4 4.86 -4.09 2.92
C GLY A 4 4.16 -4.93 1.86
N VAL A 5 4.84 -5.96 1.36
CA VAL A 5 4.28 -6.84 0.32
C VAL A 5 3.03 -7.57 0.86
N PHE A 6 3.04 -7.96 2.14
CA PHE A 6 1.85 -8.52 2.79
C PHE A 6 0.68 -7.52 2.87
N ALA A 7 0.95 -6.24 3.12
CA ALA A 7 -0.07 -5.20 3.12
C ALA A 7 -0.69 -5.03 1.72
N ALA A 8 0.12 -5.02 0.65
CA ALA A 8 -0.37 -4.99 -0.72
C ALA A 8 -1.23 -6.21 -1.07
N VAL A 9 -0.80 -7.42 -0.70
CA VAL A 9 -1.59 -8.65 -0.92
C VAL A 9 -2.91 -8.66 -0.17
N ARG A 10 -2.97 -8.07 1.03
CA ARG A 10 -4.25 -7.91 1.77
C ARG A 10 -5.23 -7.00 1.04
N ARG A 11 -4.77 -6.00 0.30
CA ARG A 11 -5.62 -5.10 -0.50
C ARG A 11 -6.05 -5.72 -1.82
N PHE A 12 -5.20 -6.56 -2.41
CA PHE A 12 -5.43 -7.17 -3.72
C PHE A 12 -5.15 -8.68 -3.68
N PRO A 13 -5.97 -9.47 -2.97
CA PRO A 13 -5.70 -10.89 -2.76
C PRO A 13 -5.63 -11.68 -4.09
N ASP A 14 -6.47 -11.32 -5.06
CA ASP A 14 -6.51 -11.94 -6.38
C ASP A 14 -5.28 -11.64 -7.26
N ARG A 15 -4.44 -10.67 -6.84
CA ARG A 15 -3.22 -10.26 -7.54
C ARG A 15 -1.95 -10.68 -6.82
N ARG A 16 -2.03 -11.61 -5.85
CA ARG A 16 -0.90 -12.03 -5.01
C ARG A 16 0.37 -12.32 -5.80
N GLN A 17 0.27 -13.19 -6.81
CA GLN A 17 1.43 -13.63 -7.59
C GLN A 17 2.11 -12.44 -8.28
N SER A 18 1.33 -11.58 -8.96
CA SER A 18 1.85 -10.39 -9.64
C SER A 18 2.55 -9.42 -8.66
N ILE A 19 2.00 -9.26 -7.45
CA ILE A 19 2.58 -8.42 -6.39
C ILE A 19 3.91 -9.00 -5.91
N GLU A 20 3.96 -10.30 -5.64
CA GLU A 20 5.18 -10.99 -5.20
C GLU A 20 6.27 -10.90 -6.26
N GLU A 21 5.95 -11.17 -7.53
CA GLU A 21 6.89 -11.11 -8.65
C GLU A 21 7.39 -9.68 -8.92
N LEU A 22 6.50 -8.68 -8.88
CA LEU A 22 6.87 -7.28 -9.07
C LEU A 22 7.76 -6.79 -7.93
N ALA A 23 7.43 -7.13 -6.68
CA ALA A 23 8.24 -6.77 -5.51
C ALA A 23 9.65 -7.37 -5.54
N LEU A 24 9.88 -8.51 -6.21
CA LEU A 24 11.21 -9.08 -6.34
C LEU A 24 12.13 -8.27 -7.27
N ARG A 25 11.56 -7.54 -8.24
CA ARG A 25 12.31 -6.89 -9.32
C ARG A 25 12.19 -5.37 -9.39
N ASP A 26 11.26 -4.77 -8.64
CA ASP A 26 10.99 -3.34 -8.66
C ASP A 26 11.10 -2.75 -7.24
N GLU A 27 12.17 -1.99 -6.98
CA GLU A 27 12.40 -1.36 -5.68
C GLU A 27 11.43 -0.21 -5.41
N GLY A 28 11.00 0.51 -6.44
CA GLY A 28 10.00 1.56 -6.32
C GLY A 28 8.66 0.99 -5.87
N PHE A 29 8.23 -0.11 -6.48
CA PHE A 29 7.05 -0.84 -6.05
C PHE A 29 7.16 -1.35 -4.60
N ARG A 30 8.33 -1.85 -4.18
CA ARG A 30 8.57 -2.23 -2.78
C ARG A 30 8.44 -1.04 -1.83
N SER A 31 8.91 0.15 -2.22
CA SER A 31 8.75 1.36 -1.42
C SER A 31 7.26 1.68 -1.19
N ILE A 32 6.45 1.67 -2.25
CA ILE A 32 5.00 1.92 -2.14
C ILE A 32 4.34 0.90 -1.19
N CYS A 33 4.72 -0.38 -1.29
CA CYS A 33 4.26 -1.43 -0.40
C CYS A 33 4.62 -1.14 1.08
N ALA A 34 5.84 -0.70 1.35
CA ALA A 34 6.31 -0.36 2.69
C ALA A 34 5.57 0.87 3.25
N ASP A 35 5.38 1.90 2.43
CA ASP A 35 4.65 3.12 2.78
C ASP A 35 3.19 2.82 3.11
N LEU A 36 2.54 1.93 2.35
CA LEU A 36 1.18 1.47 2.67
C LEU A 36 1.13 0.80 4.04
N ALA A 37 2.06 -0.11 4.32
CA ALA A 37 2.08 -0.80 5.61
C ALA A 37 2.30 0.17 6.78
N GLU A 38 3.16 1.17 6.61
CA GLU A 38 3.39 2.20 7.63
C GLU A 38 2.17 3.11 7.81
N ALA A 39 1.56 3.58 6.73
CA ALA A 39 0.35 4.40 6.79
C ALA A 39 -0.82 3.66 7.45
N GLU A 40 -1.01 2.38 7.15
CA GLU A 40 -2.00 1.55 7.83
C GLU A 40 -1.69 1.34 9.32
N ARG A 41 -0.42 1.14 9.68
CA ARG A 41 0.00 1.02 11.09
C ARG A 41 -0.29 2.31 11.83
N ALA A 42 0.13 3.45 11.29
CA ALA A 42 -0.09 4.76 11.87
C ALA A 42 -1.59 5.06 12.01
N LEU A 43 -2.41 4.75 11.00
CA LEU A 43 -3.86 4.91 11.09
C LEU A 43 -4.45 4.15 12.28
N ARG A 44 -4.11 2.87 12.46
CA ARG A 44 -4.59 2.06 13.60
C ARG A 44 -4.16 2.66 14.96
N LEU A 45 -2.95 3.20 15.04
CA LEU A 45 -2.47 3.89 16.25
C LEU A 45 -3.30 5.16 16.53
N TRP A 46 -3.60 5.96 15.51
CA TRP A 46 -4.43 7.15 15.68
C TRP A 46 -5.89 6.81 15.98
N GLU A 47 -6.45 5.76 15.40
CA GLU A 47 -7.82 5.30 15.67
C GLU A 47 -8.01 4.86 17.13
N SER A 48 -6.95 4.39 17.78
CA SER A 48 -6.94 4.03 19.21
C SER A 48 -6.47 5.17 20.14
N SER A 49 -6.06 6.31 19.59
CA SER A 49 -5.56 7.45 20.35
C SER A 49 -6.69 8.17 21.10
N THR A 50 -6.35 8.81 22.21
CA THR A 50 -7.20 9.74 22.97
C THR A 50 -6.82 11.21 22.71
N SER A 51 -5.91 11.46 21.78
CA SER A 51 -5.47 12.81 21.41
C SER A 51 -6.61 13.62 20.77
N ALA A 52 -6.64 14.93 21.03
CA ALA A 52 -7.58 15.85 20.40
C ALA A 52 -7.43 15.87 18.86
N ASN A 53 -6.24 15.58 18.34
CA ASN A 53 -5.96 15.58 16.90
C ASN A 53 -6.31 14.24 16.22
N LYS A 54 -6.93 13.30 16.95
CA LYS A 54 -7.26 11.96 16.43
C LYS A 54 -7.98 12.02 15.10
N GLU A 55 -9.05 12.81 15.01
CA GLU A 55 -9.92 12.83 13.83
C GLU A 55 -9.21 13.39 12.60
N GLU A 56 -8.46 14.49 12.78
CA GLU A 56 -7.61 15.09 11.76
C GLU A 56 -6.58 14.08 11.25
N ARG A 57 -5.79 13.48 12.15
CA ARG A 57 -4.75 12.51 11.78
C ARG A 57 -5.33 11.27 11.12
N CYS A 58 -6.46 10.75 11.61
CA CYS A 58 -7.13 9.63 10.95
C CYS A 58 -7.59 9.99 9.53
N THR A 59 -8.07 11.21 9.32
CA THR A 59 -8.49 11.69 7.99
C THR A 59 -7.30 11.77 7.04
N GLU A 60 -6.18 12.34 7.49
CA GLU A 60 -4.93 12.40 6.70
C GLU A 60 -4.43 11.01 6.32
N TYR A 61 -4.32 10.08 7.29
CA TYR A 61 -3.83 8.73 7.01
C TYR A 61 -4.79 7.92 6.15
N ARG A 62 -6.11 8.10 6.26
CA ARG A 62 -7.06 7.45 5.34
C ARG A 62 -6.90 7.95 3.91
N THR A 63 -6.70 9.25 3.73
CA THR A 63 -6.41 9.83 2.40
C THR A 63 -5.09 9.28 1.85
N LEU A 64 -4.03 9.26 2.65
CA LEU A 64 -2.73 8.71 2.24
C LEU A 64 -2.85 7.22 1.85
N VAL A 65 -3.55 6.43 2.65
CA VAL A 65 -3.83 5.02 2.36
C VAL A 65 -4.58 4.86 1.04
N ALA A 66 -5.56 5.71 0.76
CA ALA A 66 -6.30 5.67 -0.51
C ALA A 66 -5.38 5.98 -1.70
N CYS A 67 -4.56 7.04 -1.62
CA CYS A 67 -3.58 7.38 -2.64
C CYS A 67 -2.60 6.23 -2.92
N LEU A 68 -2.02 5.63 -1.87
CA LEU A 68 -1.07 4.52 -2.00
C LEU A 68 -1.72 3.27 -2.62
N VAL A 69 -3.00 3.01 -2.32
CA VAL A 69 -3.75 1.90 -2.94
C VAL A 69 -3.94 2.13 -4.43
N ASP A 70 -4.23 3.36 -4.85
CA ASP A 70 -4.38 3.71 -6.26
C ASP A 70 -3.05 3.64 -7.00
N GLU A 71 -1.94 4.08 -6.38
CA GLU A 71 -0.59 3.90 -6.92
C GLU A 71 -0.21 2.42 -7.09
N LEU A 72 -0.49 1.58 -6.08
CA LEU A 72 -0.29 0.14 -6.19
C LEU A 72 -1.11 -0.47 -7.32
N ARG A 73 -2.39 -0.09 -7.45
CA ARG A 73 -3.26 -0.59 -8.53
C ARG A 73 -2.66 -0.25 -9.89
N ALA A 74 -2.25 1.01 -10.09
CA ALA A 74 -1.63 1.45 -11.33
C ALA A 74 -0.34 0.68 -11.65
N ALA A 75 0.52 0.47 -10.65
CA ALA A 75 1.76 -0.29 -10.83
C ALA A 75 1.52 -1.77 -11.18
N ILE A 76 0.56 -2.42 -10.50
CA ILE A 76 0.18 -3.81 -10.76
C ILE A 76 -0.43 -3.96 -12.17
N ASP A 77 -1.31 -3.04 -12.56
CA ASP A 77 -1.95 -3.04 -13.88
C ASP A 77 -0.92 -2.80 -14.99
N ALA A 78 0.00 -1.85 -14.81
CA ALA A 78 1.09 -1.60 -15.75
C ALA A 78 2.01 -2.83 -15.91
N ALA A 79 2.33 -3.52 -14.82
CA ALA A 79 3.13 -4.75 -14.87
C ALA A 79 2.39 -5.91 -15.55
N SER A 80 1.05 -5.96 -15.45
CA SER A 80 0.22 -7.00 -16.06
C SER A 80 -0.02 -6.79 -17.56
N ASN A 81 0.05 -5.54 -18.04
CA ASN A 81 -0.20 -5.20 -19.44
C ASN A 81 1.06 -5.25 -20.32
N GLY A 82 2.25 -5.37 -19.73
CA GLY A 82 3.54 -5.38 -20.44
C GLY A 82 3.83 -4.09 -21.21
N PRO A 83 5.09 -3.77 -21.57
CA PRO A 83 5.32 -2.75 -22.58
C PRO A 83 4.69 -3.24 -23.89
N ALA A 84 3.87 -2.41 -24.53
CA ALA A 84 3.54 -2.61 -25.94
C ALA A 84 4.87 -2.65 -26.70
N LEU A 85 5.19 -3.83 -27.27
CA LEU A 85 6.38 -4.06 -28.09
C LEU A 85 6.46 -3.07 -29.27
#